data_AF-A0A2R5L2N9-F1
#
_entry.id   AF-A0A2R5L2N9-F1
#
_cell.length_a   1.000
_cell.length_b   1.000
_cell.length_c   1.000
_cell.angle_alpha   90.00
_cell.angle_beta   90.00
_cell.angle_gamma   90.00
#
_symmetry.space_group_name_H-M   'P 1'
#
loop_
_entity.id
_entity.type
_entity.pdbx_description
1 polymer ?
#
loop_
_entity_poly.entity_id
_entity_poly.type
_entity_poly.pdbx_seq_one_letter_code
_entity_poly.pdbx_strand_id
1 'polypeptide(L)'
;EIYRLQGHILDEKSEKLISYYGQYQGAPKSIYSELSTTNIKFGEVEFKDGTKLPMTYGNYSKIMATNLDQDERKKAFDAHYQTFENYKNTYGAIYRSSLQRDFAVAQTRNYNSTLE
;
A
#
# COMPACT_ATOMS: atom_id res chain seq x y z
N GLU A 1 -23.79 -11.58 14.12
CA GLU A 1 -23.02 -10.35 13.85
C GLU A 1 -23.42 -9.14 14.69
N ILE A 2 -24.65 -8.64 14.60
CA ILE A 2 -25.06 -7.42 15.33
C ILE A 2 -24.85 -7.53 16.86
N TYR A 3 -25.22 -8.65 17.48
CA TYR A 3 -24.98 -8.89 18.92
C TYR A 3 -23.50 -9.04 19.29
N ARG A 4 -22.65 -9.51 18.36
CA ARG A 4 -21.20 -9.65 18.59
C ARG A 4 -20.52 -8.28 18.61
N LEU A 5 -20.97 -7.37 17.73
CA LEU A 5 -20.44 -6.02 17.62
C LEU A 5 -20.95 -5.09 18.73
N GLN A 6 -21.95 -5.49 19.51
CA GLN A 6 -22.58 -4.64 20.53
C GLN A 6 -21.58 -4.11 21.57
N GLY A 7 -20.53 -4.88 21.93
CA GLY A 7 -19.47 -4.43 22.83
C GLY A 7 -18.50 -3.39 22.22
N HIS A 8 -18.57 -3.21 20.90
CA HIS A 8 -17.69 -2.34 20.10
C HIS A 8 -18.44 -1.15 19.46
N ILE A 9 -19.74 -1.02 19.75
CA ILE A 9 -20.58 0.11 19.35
C ILE A 9 -20.51 1.16 20.46
N LEU A 10 -20.26 2.40 20.07
CA LEU A 10 -20.19 3.53 20.97
C LEU A 10 -21.57 4.14 21.25
N ASP A 11 -21.63 5.08 22.19
CA ASP A 11 -22.82 5.92 22.33
C ASP A 11 -23.04 6.78 21.09
N GLU A 12 -24.27 7.26 20.90
CA GLU A 12 -24.68 8.00 19.70
C GLU A 12 -23.78 9.22 19.41
N LYS A 13 -23.38 9.97 20.44
CA LYS A 13 -22.56 11.18 20.26
C LYS A 13 -21.16 10.80 19.77
N SER A 14 -20.60 9.74 20.33
CA SER A 14 -19.28 9.23 19.97
C SER A 14 -19.27 8.60 18.57
N GLU A 15 -20.26 7.79 18.20
CA GLU A 15 -20.39 7.27 16.83
C GLU A 15 -20.52 8.40 15.81
N LYS A 16 -21.33 9.42 16.11
CA LYS A 16 -21.47 10.60 15.26
C LYS A 16 -20.14 11.33 15.09
N LEU A 17 -19.38 11.53 16.17
CA LEU A 17 -18.06 12.14 16.09
C LEU A 17 -17.12 11.34 15.19
N ILE A 18 -17.00 10.03 15.42
CA ILE A 18 -16.13 9.15 14.63
C ILE A 18 -16.55 9.11 13.16
N SER A 19 -17.84 9.21 12.86
CA SER A 19 -18.35 9.23 11.48
C SER A 19 -17.77 10.37 10.63
N TYR A 20 -17.48 11.53 11.23
CA TYR A 20 -16.86 12.66 10.53
C TYR A 20 -15.41 12.39 10.10
N TYR A 21 -14.71 11.46 10.78
CA TYR A 21 -13.34 11.08 10.46
C TYR A 21 -13.23 9.96 9.43
N GLY A 22 -14.35 9.38 8.96
CA GLY A 22 -14.32 8.24 8.03
C GLY A 22 -13.51 8.50 6.76
N GLN A 23 -13.64 9.68 6.16
CA GLN A 23 -12.83 10.05 4.98
C GLN A 23 -11.34 10.18 5.32
N TYR A 24 -11.02 10.78 6.46
CA TYR A 24 -9.64 10.91 6.94
C TYR A 24 -9.00 9.55 7.20
N GLN A 25 -9.74 8.60 7.76
CA GLN A 25 -9.30 7.22 7.97
C GLN A 25 -8.96 6.50 6.63
N GLY A 26 -9.61 6.89 5.53
CA GLY A 26 -9.31 6.39 4.19
C GLY A 26 -8.04 6.99 3.56
N ALA A 27 -7.54 8.12 4.06
CA ALA A 27 -6.48 8.89 3.42
C ALA A 27 -5.17 8.11 3.20
N PRO A 28 -4.64 7.31 4.16
CA PRO A 28 -3.40 6.55 3.94
C PRO A 28 -3.48 5.62 2.72
N LYS A 29 -4.63 4.97 2.52
CA LYS A 29 -4.87 4.09 1.37
C LYS A 29 -4.87 4.88 0.07
N SER A 30 -5.59 6.00 0.03
CA SER A 30 -5.65 6.85 -1.16
C SER A 30 -4.28 7.43 -1.52
N ILE A 31 -3.51 7.91 -0.54
CA ILE A 31 -2.16 8.44 -0.76
C ILE A 31 -1.22 7.36 -1.31
N TYR A 32 -1.29 6.12 -0.78
CA TYR A 32 -0.53 4.99 -1.34
C TYR A 32 -0.88 4.75 -2.81
N SER A 33 -2.17 4.72 -3.14
CA SER A 33 -2.65 4.49 -4.50
C SER A 33 -2.18 5.61 -5.45
N GLU A 34 -2.27 6.88 -5.05
CA GLU A 34 -1.79 7.98 -5.89
C GLU A 34 -0.28 7.92 -6.12
N LEU A 35 0.50 7.59 -5.09
CA LEU A 35 1.95 7.48 -5.22
C LEU A 35 2.37 6.29 -6.09
N SER A 36 1.72 5.14 -5.92
CA SER A 36 2.14 3.87 -6.52
C SER A 36 1.52 3.60 -7.89
N THR A 37 0.46 4.30 -8.26
CA THR A 37 -0.24 4.09 -9.52
C THR A 37 -0.11 5.31 -10.43
N THR A 38 -0.38 6.51 -9.91
CA THR A 38 -0.46 7.72 -10.73
C THR A 38 0.91 8.38 -10.90
N ASN A 39 1.64 8.57 -9.80
CA ASN A 39 2.89 9.33 -9.78
C ASN A 39 4.16 8.48 -9.89
N ILE A 40 4.00 7.15 -9.97
CA ILE A 40 5.13 6.24 -10.00
C ILE A 40 5.93 6.40 -11.30
N LYS A 41 7.25 6.48 -11.17
CA LYS A 41 8.16 6.53 -12.33
C LYS A 41 9.05 5.30 -12.30
N PHE A 42 8.74 4.34 -13.16
CA PHE A 42 9.51 3.11 -13.29
C PHE A 42 10.78 3.35 -14.12
N GLY A 43 11.86 2.65 -13.77
CA GLY A 43 13.08 2.61 -14.59
C GLY A 43 12.84 1.86 -15.90
N GLU A 44 13.62 2.19 -16.93
CA GLU A 44 13.67 1.45 -18.19
C GLU A 44 14.83 0.44 -18.16
N VAL A 45 14.63 -0.74 -18.75
CA VAL A 45 15.66 -1.77 -18.90
C VAL A 45 15.79 -2.15 -20.38
N GLU A 46 17.04 -2.22 -20.83
CA GLU A 46 17.43 -2.80 -22.12
C GLU A 46 17.88 -4.26 -21.91
N PHE A 47 17.26 -5.17 -22.66
CA PHE A 47 17.56 -6.60 -22.66
C PHE A 47 18.51 -6.96 -23.82
N LYS A 48 19.11 -8.15 -23.75
CA LYS A 48 20.09 -8.68 -24.72
C LYS A 48 19.52 -8.84 -26.13
N ASP A 49 18.21 -9.03 -26.25
CA ASP A 49 17.49 -9.10 -27.51
C ASP A 49 17.25 -7.70 -28.15
N GLY A 50 17.70 -6.63 -27.49
CA GLY A 50 17.51 -5.24 -27.91
C GLY A 50 16.18 -4.63 -27.46
N THR A 51 15.33 -5.39 -26.76
CA THR A 51 14.05 -4.90 -26.26
C THR A 51 14.28 -3.88 -25.12
N LYS A 52 13.62 -2.72 -25.22
CA LYS A 52 13.61 -1.67 -24.19
C LYS A 52 12.21 -1.45 -23.67
N LEU A 53 12.01 -1.60 -22.37
CA LEU A 53 10.69 -1.45 -21.75
C LEU A 53 10.80 -0.81 -20.36
N PRO A 54 9.83 0.04 -19.96
CA PRO A 54 9.73 0.48 -18.57
C PRO A 54 9.29 -0.69 -17.69
N MET A 55 9.89 -0.84 -16.51
CA MET A 55 9.58 -1.90 -15.56
C MET A 55 8.33 -1.59 -14.74
N THR A 56 7.21 -1.35 -15.43
CA THR A 56 5.87 -1.24 -14.83
C THR A 56 5.46 -2.56 -14.18
N TYR A 57 4.41 -2.57 -13.34
CA TYR A 57 3.90 -3.81 -12.74
C TYR A 57 3.62 -4.92 -13.76
N GLY A 58 2.97 -4.58 -14.88
CA GLY A 58 2.63 -5.54 -15.93
C GLY A 58 3.86 -6.07 -16.66
N ASN A 59 4.79 -5.18 -17.03
CA ASN A 59 6.03 -5.58 -17.71
C ASN A 59 6.91 -6.41 -16.79
N TYR A 60 7.10 -6.00 -15.53
CA TYR A 60 7.86 -6.73 -14.53
C TYR A 60 7.29 -8.15 -14.33
N SER A 61 5.98 -8.28 -14.13
CA SER A 61 5.31 -9.59 -13.98
C SER A 61 5.54 -10.49 -15.20
N LYS A 62 5.40 -9.93 -16.41
CA LYS A 62 5.68 -10.65 -17.66
C LYS A 62 7.14 -11.13 -17.70
N ILE A 63 8.11 -10.26 -17.43
CA ILE A 63 9.53 -10.60 -17.46
C ILE A 63 9.85 -11.69 -16.43
N MET A 64 9.30 -11.62 -15.21
CA MET A 64 9.49 -12.66 -14.20
C MET A 64 8.93 -14.02 -14.63
N ALA A 65 7.81 -14.03 -15.37
CA ALA A 65 7.16 -15.25 -15.82
C ALA A 65 7.78 -15.87 -17.07
N THR A 66 8.31 -15.05 -18.00
CA THR A 66 8.72 -15.54 -19.32
C THR A 66 10.22 -15.52 -19.58
N ASN A 67 10.99 -14.67 -18.89
CA ASN A 67 12.41 -14.55 -19.15
C ASN A 67 13.20 -15.59 -18.33
N LEU A 68 13.93 -16.48 -19.01
CA LEU A 68 14.73 -17.54 -18.39
C LEU A 68 16.11 -17.06 -17.93
N ASP A 69 16.61 -15.92 -18.43
CA ASP A 69 17.90 -15.35 -18.04
C ASP A 69 17.82 -14.68 -16.66
N GLN A 70 18.63 -15.17 -15.72
CA GLN A 70 18.63 -14.70 -14.34
C GLN A 70 19.14 -13.27 -14.18
N ASP A 71 20.15 -12.87 -14.97
CA ASP A 71 20.74 -11.54 -14.87
C ASP A 71 19.77 -10.47 -15.39
N GLU A 72 19.03 -10.80 -16.45
CA GLU A 72 17.98 -9.93 -16.99
C GLU A 72 16.80 -9.80 -16.03
N ARG A 73 16.38 -10.91 -15.39
CA ARG A 73 15.37 -10.84 -14.32
C ARG A 73 15.86 -9.97 -13.16
N LYS A 74 17.14 -10.08 -12.77
CA LYS A 74 17.71 -9.22 -11.73
C LYS A 74 17.67 -7.74 -12.12
N LYS A 75 18.04 -7.37 -13.35
CA LYS A 75 17.94 -5.98 -13.83
C LYS A 75 16.50 -5.46 -13.78
N ALA A 76 15.54 -6.28 -14.21
CA ALA A 76 14.12 -5.94 -14.15
C ALA A 76 13.64 -5.72 -12.70
N PHE A 77 14.05 -6.59 -11.78
CA PHE A 77 13.78 -6.44 -10.34
C PHE A 77 14.35 -5.13 -9.80
N ASP A 78 15.64 -4.87 -10.02
CA ASP A 78 16.32 -3.69 -9.51
C ASP A 78 15.64 -2.42 -10.04
N ALA A 79 15.34 -2.34 -11.34
CA ALA A 79 14.67 -1.20 -11.94
C ALA A 79 13.21 -1.00 -11.48
N HIS A 80 12.48 -2.08 -11.17
CA HIS A 80 11.12 -1.99 -10.62
C HIS A 80 11.14 -1.50 -9.17
N TYR A 81 11.97 -2.11 -8.32
CA TYR A 81 11.99 -1.85 -6.88
C TYR A 81 12.78 -0.60 -6.50
N GLN A 82 13.71 -0.13 -7.34
CA GLN A 82 14.42 1.14 -7.12
C GLN A 82 13.44 2.31 -6.97
N THR A 83 12.31 2.30 -7.68
CA THR A 83 11.29 3.33 -7.53
C THR A 83 10.72 3.38 -6.11
N PHE A 84 10.52 2.23 -5.46
CA PHE A 84 10.07 2.19 -4.07
C PHE A 84 11.16 2.62 -3.10
N GLU A 85 12.42 2.24 -3.37
CA GLU A 85 13.58 2.67 -2.57
C GLU A 85 13.71 4.20 -2.58
N ASN A 86 13.50 4.84 -3.74
CA ASN A 86 13.55 6.30 -3.89
C ASN A 86 12.51 7.02 -3.01
N TYR A 87 11.39 6.37 -2.70
CA TYR A 87 10.31 6.92 -1.88
C TYR A 87 10.12 6.15 -0.56
N LYS A 88 11.12 5.40 -0.09
CA LYS A 88 10.97 4.48 1.06
C LYS A 88 10.46 5.17 2.32
N ASN A 89 10.91 6.40 2.59
CA ASN A 89 10.48 7.17 3.75
C ASN A 89 9.01 7.59 3.64
N THR A 90 8.55 7.93 2.43
CA THR A 90 7.16 8.26 2.15
C THR A 90 6.27 7.04 2.31
N TYR A 91 6.67 5.89 1.74
CA TYR A 91 5.97 4.63 1.94
C TYR A 91 5.91 4.22 3.42
N GLY A 92 7.02 4.37 4.15
CA GLY A 92 7.07 4.14 5.60
C GLY A 92 6.13 5.06 6.38
N ALA A 93 6.04 6.35 6.00
CA ALA A 93 5.10 7.29 6.60
C ALA A 93 3.64 6.92 6.34
N ILE A 94 3.30 6.50 5.11
CA ILE A 94 1.95 6.04 4.75
C ILE A 94 1.58 4.78 5.55
N TYR A 95 2.52 3.83 5.66
CA TYR A 95 2.30 2.60 6.43
C TYR A 95 2.10 2.91 7.92
N ARG A 96 2.94 3.77 8.50
CA ARG A 96 2.79 4.23 9.89
C ARG A 96 1.43 4.89 10.14
N SER A 97 0.94 5.71 9.21
CA SER A 97 -0.40 6.31 9.31
C SER A 97 -1.51 5.26 9.28
N SER A 98 -1.35 4.19 8.50
CA SER A 98 -2.30 3.06 8.51
C SER A 98 -2.32 2.35 9.87
N LEU A 99 -1.15 2.08 10.45
CA LEU A 99 -1.03 1.46 11.78
C LEU A 99 -1.65 2.35 12.87
N GLN A 100 -1.41 3.65 12.83
CA GLN A 100 -1.98 4.60 13.79
C GLN A 100 -3.50 4.69 13.68
N ARG A 101 -4.04 4.65 12.45
CA ARG A 101 -5.49 4.55 12.23
C ARG A 101 -6.06 3.28 12.85
N ASP A 102 -5.46 2.12 12.55
CA ASP A 102 -5.97 0.83 13.03
C ASP A 102 -5.91 0.75 14.56
N PHE A 103 -4.82 1.24 15.16
CA PHE A 103 -4.72 1.39 16.61
C PHE A 103 -5.83 2.29 17.19
N ALA A 104 -6.05 3.48 16.59
CA ALA A 104 -7.10 4.39 17.06
C ALA A 104 -8.51 3.78 16.95
N VAL A 105 -8.79 3.01 15.89
CA VAL A 105 -10.07 2.29 15.74
C VAL A 105 -10.21 1.21 16.80
N ALA A 106 -9.16 0.42 17.04
CA ALA A 106 -9.17 -0.63 18.06
C ALA A 106 -9.44 -0.03 19.46
N GLN A 107 -8.72 1.03 19.83
CA GLN A 107 -8.88 1.70 21.12
C GLN A 107 -10.26 2.35 21.28
N THR A 108 -10.75 3.04 20.25
CA THR A 108 -12.07 3.70 20.34
C THR A 108 -13.21 2.70 20.38
N ARG A 109 -13.06 1.50 19.81
CA ARG A 109 -14.10 0.47 19.79
C ARG A 109 -13.87 -0.66 20.80
N ASN A 110 -13.03 -0.46 21.82
CA ASN A 110 -12.79 -1.44 22.90
C ASN A 110 -12.30 -2.82 22.42
N TYR A 111 -11.52 -2.88 21.35
CA TYR A 111 -10.82 -4.12 20.96
C TYR A 111 -9.54 -4.27 21.78
N ASN A 112 -9.16 -5.51 22.11
CA ASN A 112 -7.91 -5.77 22.85
C ASN A 112 -6.67 -5.59 21.97
N SER A 113 -6.83 -5.69 20.65
CA SER A 113 -5.75 -5.51 19.68
C SER A 113 -6.31 -5.02 18.35
N THR A 114 -5.42 -4.64 17.42
CA THR A 114 -5.80 -4.29 16.04
C THR A 114 -6.11 -5.51 15.17
N LEU A 115 -5.85 -6.73 15.67
CA LEU A 115 -6.10 -7.99 14.94
C LEU A 115 -7.47 -8.60 15.26
N GLU A 116 -7.98 -8.33 16.46
CA GLU A 116 -9.32 -8.75 16.92
C GLU A 116 -10.43 -8.01 16.16
#